data_AF-A0AA88FIE6-F1
#
_entry.id   AF-A0AA88FIE6-F1
#
_cell.length_a   1.000
_cell.length_b   1.000
_cell.length_c   1.000
_cell.angle_alpha   90.00
_cell.angle_beta   90.00
_cell.angle_gamma   90.00
#
_symmetry.space_group_name_H-M   'P 1'
#
loop_
_entity.id
_entity.type
_entity.pdbx_description
1 polymer ?
#
loop_
_entity_poly.entity_id
_entity_poly.type
_entity_poly.pdbx_seq_one_letter_code
_entity_poly.pdbx_strand_id
1 'polypeptide(L)'
;MRRGGAHGQQRGQGQAAPAACVPTPRVGMCHVVRKEKGENSVEKRLPDERASGNMISRVQVANFLANARSANPPKIDRNLPLHLLSVYYSMAISSPVALRIALLGAGRVAAQLAPALRQAGHHVTAVWSRTAASAQPLAAAVGAVALSGPAPAWPLPSADLFLLCLPDDAAPAVLATLPLPAGALVAHTSGALPLAVFDARPDIRGGVFYPLQTFSPGRTIDWATVPLCLEATNAADLAVLTGLAHTLSGKVVNVASGQRRELHVAAVFASNFTNHLLGIADALLAEAGLPADMLAPLVRETVDKALQNPPFAVQTGPAVRRDASTLAAHQRLLAAHPGWQALYAHLTDSIQAQAAAQPD
;
A
#
# COMPACT_ATOMS: atom_id res chain seq x y z
N MET A 1 -28.02 -23.87 49.43
CA MET A 1 -27.40 -24.19 50.75
C MET A 1 -26.22 -25.13 50.52
N ARG A 2 -25.03 -24.73 51.00
CA ARG A 2 -23.79 -25.51 51.23
C ARG A 2 -23.11 -26.19 50.02
N ARG A 3 -21.79 -26.33 49.90
CA ARG A 3 -20.54 -25.63 50.30
C ARG A 3 -19.40 -26.62 49.93
N GLY A 4 -18.24 -26.11 49.49
CA GLY A 4 -16.95 -26.83 49.47
C GLY A 4 -16.48 -27.20 48.06
N GLY A 5 -15.36 -26.73 47.50
CA GLY A 5 -14.18 -26.10 48.09
C GLY A 5 -13.08 -27.13 48.33
N ALA A 6 -12.10 -27.22 47.42
CA ALA A 6 -10.81 -27.86 47.67
C ALA A 6 -9.70 -27.11 46.93
N HIS A 7 -8.91 -26.40 47.72
CA HIS A 7 -7.60 -25.85 47.38
C HIS A 7 -6.57 -26.98 47.23
N GLY A 8 -5.63 -26.83 46.30
CA GLY A 8 -4.39 -27.57 46.26
C GLY A 8 -3.30 -26.68 45.68
N GLN A 9 -2.51 -26.06 46.56
CA GLN A 9 -1.34 -25.24 46.24
C GLN A 9 -0.14 -25.94 46.89
N GLN A 10 0.84 -26.41 46.10
CA GLN A 10 2.20 -26.66 46.59
C GLN A 10 3.25 -26.30 45.56
N ARG A 11 4.35 -25.79 46.10
CA ARG A 11 5.46 -25.07 45.47
C ARG A 11 6.56 -26.03 45.00
N GLY A 12 7.17 -25.68 43.87
CA GLY A 12 8.61 -25.45 43.69
C GLY A 12 9.63 -26.54 44.03
N GLN A 13 10.32 -27.00 42.98
CA GLN A 13 11.74 -27.38 42.83
C GLN A 13 11.89 -27.68 41.31
N GLY A 14 12.88 -27.30 40.52
CA GLY A 14 14.27 -26.93 40.72
C GLY A 14 15.03 -27.45 39.50
N GLN A 15 15.45 -26.55 38.61
CA GLN A 15 16.57 -26.63 37.64
C GLN A 15 16.78 -27.89 36.78
N ALA A 16 16.68 -27.72 35.46
CA ALA A 16 17.80 -27.77 34.49
C ALA A 16 17.31 -28.15 33.07
N ALA A 17 17.50 -27.23 32.11
CA ALA A 17 17.47 -27.55 30.68
C ALA A 17 18.38 -26.55 29.93
N PRO A 18 19.01 -26.96 28.82
CA PRO A 18 20.35 -26.50 28.42
C PRO A 18 20.34 -25.25 27.54
N ALA A 19 21.54 -24.65 27.44
CA ALA A 19 21.86 -23.50 26.60
C ALA A 19 21.42 -23.70 25.14
N ALA A 20 20.50 -22.87 24.66
CA ALA A 20 20.21 -22.73 23.25
C ALA A 20 21.12 -21.64 22.66
N CYS A 21 22.08 -22.08 21.85
CA CYS A 21 22.98 -21.24 21.07
C CYS A 21 22.17 -20.56 19.95
N VAL A 22 22.13 -19.23 19.93
CA VAL A 22 21.49 -18.45 18.86
C VAL A 22 22.46 -18.39 17.66
N PRO A 23 22.07 -18.87 16.46
CA PRO A 23 22.90 -18.73 15.28
C PRO A 23 22.81 -17.29 14.75
N THR A 24 23.95 -16.60 14.73
CA THR A 24 24.11 -15.35 13.98
C THR A 24 24.25 -15.66 12.48
N PRO A 25 23.59 -14.92 11.58
CA PRO A 25 23.81 -15.10 10.15
C PRO A 25 25.16 -14.49 9.75
N ARG A 26 26.17 -15.35 9.59
CA ARG A 26 27.38 -15.03 8.82
C ARG A 26 26.99 -14.94 7.35
N VAL A 27 27.14 -13.75 6.76
CA VAL A 27 27.14 -13.57 5.30
C VAL A 27 28.42 -14.20 4.77
N GLY A 28 28.31 -15.44 4.27
CA GLY A 28 29.37 -16.12 3.55
C GLY A 28 29.41 -15.66 2.11
N MET A 29 30.43 -14.87 1.74
CA MET A 29 30.83 -14.72 0.34
C MET A 29 31.41 -16.05 -0.13
N CYS A 30 30.75 -16.67 -1.10
CA CYS A 30 31.22 -17.87 -1.77
C CYS A 30 32.37 -17.49 -2.72
N HIS A 31 33.62 -17.74 -2.30
CA HIS A 31 34.78 -17.68 -3.18
C HIS A 31 34.91 -19.01 -3.93
N VAL A 32 34.57 -19.02 -5.22
CA VAL A 32 35.00 -20.08 -6.15
C VAL A 32 36.42 -19.74 -6.60
N VAL A 33 37.41 -20.42 -6.00
CA VAL A 33 38.81 -20.38 -6.44
C VAL A 33 39.01 -21.43 -7.53
N ARG A 34 39.13 -21.01 -8.79
CA ARG A 34 39.80 -21.81 -9.83
C ARG A 34 41.25 -21.37 -9.91
N LYS A 35 42.16 -22.30 -9.62
CA LYS A 35 43.60 -22.18 -9.86
C LYS A 35 43.86 -22.30 -11.36
N GLU A 36 44.41 -21.27 -11.98
CA GLU A 36 45.24 -21.43 -13.18
C GLU A 36 46.57 -20.70 -12.99
N LYS A 37 47.62 -21.38 -13.45
CA LYS A 37 49.03 -21.03 -13.34
C LYS A 37 49.41 -19.98 -14.38
N GLY A 38 50.41 -19.16 -14.06
CA GLY A 38 51.27 -18.53 -15.06
C GLY A 38 51.27 -17.01 -15.02
N GLU A 39 52.38 -16.46 -14.55
CA GLU A 39 52.74 -15.06 -14.65
C GLU A 39 52.71 -14.57 -16.11
N ASN A 40 52.11 -13.41 -16.35
CA ASN A 40 52.63 -12.41 -17.27
C ASN A 40 51.97 -11.06 -17.01
N SER A 41 52.82 -10.07 -16.74
CA SER A 41 52.55 -8.67 -16.52
C SER A 41 51.76 -8.03 -17.67
N VAL A 42 50.58 -7.48 -17.37
CA VAL A 42 49.90 -6.48 -18.21
C VAL A 42 49.30 -5.42 -17.29
N GLU A 43 49.84 -4.21 -17.41
CA GLU A 43 49.35 -2.96 -16.81
C GLU A 43 47.90 -2.70 -17.25
N LYS A 44 46.91 -3.03 -16.40
CA LYS A 44 45.50 -2.74 -16.66
C LYS A 44 45.11 -1.39 -16.08
N ARG A 45 45.10 -0.41 -16.98
CA ARG A 45 44.40 0.87 -16.90
C ARG A 45 43.04 0.73 -16.20
N LEU A 46 42.83 1.48 -15.11
CA LEU A 46 41.52 1.69 -14.51
C LEU A 46 40.60 2.40 -15.53
N PRO A 47 39.30 2.10 -15.59
CA PRO A 47 38.38 2.83 -16.46
C PRO A 47 38.28 4.29 -16.05
N ASP A 48 38.31 5.16 -17.04
CA ASP A 48 38.15 6.61 -16.95
C ASP A 48 36.81 6.98 -16.26
N GLU A 49 36.87 7.60 -15.08
CA GLU A 49 35.71 8.16 -14.34
C GLU A 49 35.18 9.44 -15.02
N ARG A 50 34.86 9.36 -16.31
CA ARG A 50 34.20 10.42 -17.08
C ARG A 50 33.07 9.87 -17.93
N ALA A 51 32.17 9.12 -17.31
CA ALA A 51 30.88 8.87 -17.90
C ALA A 51 29.84 8.69 -16.79
N SER A 52 28.86 9.60 -16.77
CA SER A 52 27.64 9.62 -15.96
C SER A 52 27.77 9.99 -14.47
N GLY A 53 27.05 11.04 -14.06
CA GLY A 53 26.70 11.29 -12.67
C GLY A 53 26.98 12.70 -12.19
N ASN A 54 25.91 13.48 -11.99
CA ASN A 54 25.89 14.78 -11.31
C ASN A 54 26.85 14.83 -10.10
N MET A 55 27.99 15.53 -10.22
CA MET A 55 28.83 15.85 -9.07
C MET A 55 28.11 16.88 -8.21
N ILE A 56 27.52 16.44 -7.10
CA ILE A 56 27.05 17.34 -6.06
C ILE A 56 28.30 17.97 -5.42
N SER A 57 28.46 19.28 -5.60
CA SER A 57 29.61 20.02 -5.06
C SER A 57 29.61 20.01 -3.54
N ARG A 58 30.79 20.16 -2.91
CA ARG A 58 30.94 20.36 -1.46
C ARG A 58 30.05 21.51 -0.93
N VAL A 59 29.75 22.50 -1.77
CA VAL A 59 28.87 23.64 -1.46
C VAL A 59 27.40 23.23 -1.42
N GLN A 60 26.95 22.36 -2.33
CA GLN A 60 25.56 21.86 -2.33
C GLN A 60 25.29 20.94 -1.14
N VAL A 61 26.26 20.11 -0.73
CA VAL A 61 26.17 19.30 0.49
C VAL A 61 26.13 20.20 1.74
N ALA A 62 26.97 21.23 1.80
CA ALA A 62 26.99 22.18 2.93
C ALA A 62 25.70 23.00 3.05
N ASN A 63 25.12 23.46 1.94
CA ASN A 63 23.83 24.18 1.94
C ASN A 63 22.64 23.28 2.30
N PHE A 64 22.70 21.98 1.97
CA PHE A 64 21.70 21.01 2.39
C PHE A 64 21.78 20.72 3.89
N LEU A 65 23.00 20.63 4.45
CA LEU A 65 23.25 20.45 5.89
C LEU A 65 22.78 21.66 6.74
N ALA A 66 22.86 22.87 6.21
CA ALA A 66 22.38 24.07 6.91
C ALA A 66 20.84 24.13 7.05
N ASN A 67 20.10 23.42 6.19
CA ASN A 67 18.64 23.41 6.18
C ASN A 67 18.02 22.23 6.95
N ALA A 68 18.81 21.21 7.31
CA ALA A 68 18.36 20.09 8.11
C ALA A 68 18.30 20.49 9.60
N ARG A 69 17.11 20.86 10.09
CA ARG A 69 16.85 21.13 11.51
C ARG A 69 16.87 19.83 12.32
N SER A 70 18.07 19.34 12.67
CA SER A 70 18.25 18.34 13.73
C SER A 70 18.65 19.04 15.03
N ALA A 71 18.03 18.64 16.15
CA ALA A 71 18.33 19.14 17.49
C ALA A 71 19.74 18.77 17.99
N ASN A 72 20.51 18.00 17.22
CA ASN A 72 21.92 17.72 17.49
C ASN A 72 22.62 17.33 16.17
N PRO A 73 23.36 18.24 15.49
CA PRO A 73 24.09 17.85 14.29
C PRO A 73 25.20 16.86 14.66
N PRO A 74 25.34 15.72 13.95
CA PRO A 74 26.42 14.78 14.24
C PRO A 74 27.78 15.45 14.01
N LYS A 75 28.75 15.18 14.89
CA LYS A 75 30.14 15.63 14.71
C LYS A 75 30.73 14.97 13.47
N ILE A 76 30.84 15.72 12.37
CA ILE A 76 31.42 15.24 11.12
C ILE A 76 32.94 15.34 11.22
N ASP A 77 33.64 14.20 11.08
CA ASP A 77 35.06 14.20 10.79
C ASP A 77 35.26 14.67 9.34
N ARG A 78 35.82 15.87 9.19
CA ARG A 78 36.03 16.53 7.87
C ARG A 78 37.06 15.81 7.00
N ASN A 79 37.75 14.80 7.54
CA ASN A 79 38.76 14.03 6.83
C ASN A 79 38.25 12.73 6.21
N LEU A 80 36.96 12.39 6.32
CA LEU A 80 36.43 11.21 5.63
C LEU A 80 36.49 11.36 4.09
N PRO A 81 36.89 10.31 3.35
CA PRO A 81 36.80 10.26 1.90
C PRO A 81 35.36 10.50 1.40
N LEU A 82 35.21 11.24 0.29
CA LEU A 82 33.92 11.61 -0.31
C LEU A 82 32.97 10.42 -0.56
N HIS A 83 33.49 9.26 -0.95
CA HIS A 83 32.70 8.05 -1.18
C HIS A 83 32.17 7.45 0.14
N LEU A 84 32.93 7.52 1.24
CA LEU A 84 32.47 7.10 2.56
C LEU A 84 31.48 8.09 3.17
N LEU A 85 31.64 9.38 2.89
CA LEU A 85 30.61 10.39 3.19
C LEU A 85 29.32 10.11 2.43
N SER A 86 29.38 9.76 1.14
CA SER A 86 28.20 9.37 0.35
C SER A 86 27.52 8.12 0.90
N VAL A 87 28.27 7.08 1.27
CA VAL A 87 27.70 5.85 1.86
C VAL A 87 27.13 6.12 3.25
N TYR A 88 27.85 6.87 4.09
CA TYR A 88 27.37 7.28 5.42
C TYR A 88 26.11 8.15 5.31
N TYR A 89 26.02 9.04 4.32
CA TYR A 89 24.83 9.85 4.07
C TYR A 89 23.69 9.01 3.49
N SER A 90 23.96 8.08 2.55
CA SER A 90 22.95 7.12 2.08
C SER A 90 22.42 6.24 3.21
N MET A 91 23.24 5.89 4.21
CA MET A 91 22.80 5.15 5.40
C MET A 91 22.12 6.06 6.45
N ALA A 92 22.59 7.29 6.66
CA ALA A 92 22.04 8.23 7.64
C ALA A 92 20.75 8.93 7.16
N ILE A 93 20.56 9.09 5.85
CA ILE A 93 19.27 9.50 5.23
C ILE A 93 18.25 8.36 5.27
N SER A 94 18.67 7.12 5.52
CA SER A 94 17.79 5.95 5.52
C SER A 94 17.03 5.72 6.84
N SER A 95 17.19 6.59 7.84
CA SER A 95 16.26 6.62 8.99
C SER A 95 15.18 7.66 8.71
N PRO A 96 13.95 7.26 8.39
CA PRO A 96 12.88 8.20 8.12
C PRO A 96 12.67 9.10 9.34
N VAL A 97 12.65 10.42 9.12
CA VAL A 97 12.25 11.36 10.16
C VAL A 97 10.81 11.04 10.53
N ALA A 98 10.56 10.74 11.80
CA ALA A 98 9.22 10.47 12.29
C ALA A 98 8.31 11.68 11.97
N LEU A 99 7.21 11.41 11.27
CA LEU A 99 6.25 12.44 10.85
C LEU A 99 5.09 12.47 11.84
N ARG A 100 4.57 13.66 12.08
CA ARG A 100 3.29 13.87 12.76
C ARG A 100 2.18 13.91 11.73
N ILE A 101 1.25 12.97 11.80
CA ILE A 101 0.24 12.77 10.76
C ILE A 101 -1.15 12.87 11.36
N ALA A 102 -1.98 13.74 10.80
CA ALA A 102 -3.40 13.83 11.15
C ALA A 102 -4.23 13.07 10.09
N LEU A 103 -5.09 12.15 10.54
CA LEU A 103 -6.01 11.41 9.67
C LEU A 103 -7.38 12.05 9.71
N LEU A 104 -7.84 12.52 8.56
CA LEU A 104 -9.15 13.13 8.38
C LEU A 104 -10.05 12.10 7.68
N GLY A 105 -10.79 11.37 8.50
CA GLY A 105 -11.55 10.18 8.12
C GLY A 105 -11.17 8.99 8.99
N ALA A 106 -12.16 8.21 9.41
CA ALA A 106 -11.99 6.98 10.20
C ALA A 106 -12.60 5.76 9.48
N GLY A 107 -12.56 5.78 8.14
CA GLY A 107 -13.05 4.69 7.29
C GLY A 107 -12.06 3.53 7.18
N ARG A 108 -12.33 2.62 6.24
CA ARG A 108 -11.57 1.37 6.05
C ARG A 108 -10.08 1.59 5.76
N VAL A 109 -9.75 2.60 4.95
CA VAL A 109 -8.36 2.97 4.65
C VAL A 109 -7.66 3.47 5.92
N ALA A 110 -8.25 4.43 6.63
CA ALA A 110 -7.69 4.98 7.86
C ALA A 110 -7.51 3.91 8.94
N ALA A 111 -8.46 2.99 9.07
CA ALA A 111 -8.41 1.90 10.05
C ALA A 111 -7.19 0.97 9.86
N GLN A 112 -6.69 0.86 8.63
CA GLN A 112 -5.50 0.05 8.32
C GLN A 112 -4.24 0.90 8.27
N LEU A 113 -4.35 2.16 7.82
CA LEU A 113 -3.22 3.07 7.67
C LEU A 113 -2.72 3.60 9.01
N ALA A 114 -3.61 3.96 9.94
CA ALA A 114 -3.23 4.49 11.25
C ALA A 114 -2.29 3.56 12.04
N PRO A 115 -2.62 2.25 12.24
CA PRO A 115 -1.71 1.34 12.93
C PRO A 115 -0.42 1.11 12.15
N ALA A 116 -0.46 1.06 10.82
CA ALA A 116 0.73 0.89 9.98
C ALA A 116 1.70 2.08 10.11
N LEU A 117 1.18 3.30 10.09
CA LEU A 117 1.96 4.53 10.31
C LEU A 117 2.64 4.50 11.68
N ARG A 118 1.92 4.09 12.73
CA ARG A 118 2.48 3.97 14.08
C ARG A 118 3.56 2.89 14.16
N GLN A 119 3.33 1.73 13.55
CA GLN A 119 4.31 0.63 13.50
C GLN A 119 5.58 1.01 12.75
N ALA A 120 5.45 1.84 11.71
CA ALA A 120 6.57 2.41 10.96
C ALA A 120 7.29 3.57 11.68
N GLY A 121 6.89 3.91 12.91
CA GLY A 121 7.56 4.91 13.74
C GLY A 121 7.06 6.35 13.57
N HIS A 122 5.95 6.55 12.85
CA HIS A 122 5.31 7.87 12.73
C HIS A 122 4.31 8.10 13.87
N HIS A 123 4.00 9.37 14.15
CA HIS A 123 3.10 9.78 15.21
C HIS A 123 1.76 10.22 14.64
N VAL A 124 0.70 9.43 14.86
CA VAL A 124 -0.66 9.84 14.49
C VAL A 124 -1.16 10.84 15.54
N THR A 125 -1.28 12.11 15.19
CA THR A 125 -1.64 13.18 16.15
C THR A 125 -3.14 13.26 16.38
N ALA A 126 -3.92 13.01 15.33
CA ALA A 126 -5.36 13.17 15.32
C ALA A 126 -6.02 12.15 14.42
N VAL A 127 -7.22 11.72 14.81
CA VAL A 127 -8.17 11.01 13.94
C VAL A 127 -9.49 11.75 14.00
N TRP A 128 -9.94 12.27 12.86
CA TRP A 128 -11.24 12.91 12.72
C TRP A 128 -12.25 12.01 12.01
N SER A 129 -13.51 12.10 12.41
CA SER A 129 -14.66 11.59 11.65
C SER A 129 -15.87 12.47 11.91
N ARG A 130 -16.89 12.42 11.04
CA ARG A 130 -18.18 13.08 11.33
C ARG A 130 -18.79 12.61 12.66
N THR A 131 -18.58 11.34 13.02
CA THR A 131 -19.13 10.71 14.22
C THR A 131 -18.04 10.33 15.21
N ALA A 132 -18.26 10.61 16.49
CA ALA A 132 -17.37 10.19 17.58
C ALA A 132 -17.20 8.66 17.60
N ALA A 133 -18.27 7.91 17.33
CA ALA A 133 -18.28 6.45 17.30
C ALA A 133 -17.27 5.85 16.31
N SER A 134 -16.94 6.54 15.21
CA SER A 134 -15.91 6.09 14.28
C SER A 134 -14.52 6.60 14.63
N ALA A 135 -14.40 7.85 15.09
CA ALA A 135 -13.09 8.45 15.40
C ALA A 135 -12.46 7.86 16.67
N GLN A 136 -13.23 7.71 17.75
CA GLN A 136 -12.71 7.34 19.08
C GLN A 136 -12.00 5.99 19.10
N PRO A 137 -12.54 4.88 18.54
CA PRO A 137 -11.87 3.59 18.59
C PRO A 137 -10.53 3.60 17.86
N LEU A 138 -10.50 4.22 16.68
CA LEU A 138 -9.28 4.30 15.86
C LEU A 138 -8.23 5.20 16.52
N ALA A 139 -8.63 6.37 17.03
CA ALA A 139 -7.75 7.27 17.76
C ALA A 139 -7.12 6.59 18.98
N ALA A 140 -7.94 5.90 19.79
CA ALA A 140 -7.48 5.18 20.97
C ALA A 140 -6.46 4.09 20.62
N ALA A 141 -6.71 3.32 19.54
CA ALA A 141 -5.82 2.26 19.08
C ALA A 141 -4.40 2.74 18.72
N VAL A 142 -4.26 4.01 18.32
CA VAL A 142 -2.97 4.60 17.94
C VAL A 142 -2.50 5.72 18.86
N GLY A 143 -3.19 5.96 19.99
CA GLY A 143 -2.86 7.01 20.96
C GLY A 143 -3.01 8.43 20.43
N ALA A 144 -3.91 8.65 19.45
CA ALA A 144 -4.18 9.95 18.85
C ALA A 144 -5.33 10.69 19.55
N VAL A 145 -5.46 11.99 19.28
CA VAL A 145 -6.64 12.78 19.68
C VAL A 145 -7.83 12.42 18.78
N ALA A 146 -8.96 12.03 19.38
CA ALA A 146 -10.20 11.78 18.67
C ALA A 146 -10.96 13.11 18.45
N LEU A 147 -11.34 13.38 17.21
CA LEU A 147 -12.02 14.62 16.82
C LEU A 147 -13.31 14.26 16.07
N SER A 148 -14.41 14.95 16.37
CA SER A 148 -15.70 14.67 15.72
C SER A 148 -16.60 15.89 15.58
N GLY A 149 -17.57 15.80 14.67
CA GLY A 149 -18.48 16.90 14.34
C GLY A 149 -18.14 17.57 13.00
N PRO A 150 -18.96 18.55 12.56
CA PRO A 150 -18.74 19.28 11.32
C PRO A 150 -17.45 20.13 11.38
N ALA A 151 -16.76 20.29 10.26
CA ALA A 151 -15.63 21.22 10.16
C ALA A 151 -16.14 22.68 9.99
N PRO A 152 -15.47 23.71 10.53
CA PRO A 152 -14.37 23.69 11.50
C PRO A 152 -14.86 23.93 12.94
N ALA A 153 -15.23 22.89 13.69
CA ALA A 153 -15.64 23.06 15.10
C ALA A 153 -14.48 23.00 16.12
N TRP A 154 -13.22 22.79 15.69
CA TRP A 154 -12.11 22.47 16.61
C TRP A 154 -10.73 22.83 16.04
N PRO A 155 -9.73 23.14 16.89
CA PRO A 155 -8.36 23.40 16.45
C PRO A 155 -7.64 22.09 16.08
N LEU A 156 -7.12 22.02 14.85
CA LEU A 156 -6.31 20.89 14.40
C LEU A 156 -4.99 20.79 15.20
N PRO A 157 -4.66 19.63 15.79
CA PRO A 157 -3.33 19.41 16.34
C PRO A 157 -2.26 19.63 15.28
N SER A 158 -1.09 20.12 15.71
CA SER A 158 0.03 20.35 14.78
C SER A 158 0.47 19.03 14.13
N ALA A 159 0.49 19.02 12.80
CA ALA A 159 0.88 17.87 11.98
C ALA A 159 1.78 18.35 10.83
N ASP A 160 2.67 17.47 10.39
CA ASP A 160 3.53 17.67 9.22
C ASP A 160 2.80 17.27 7.93
N LEU A 161 1.80 16.38 8.05
CA LEU A 161 0.97 15.89 6.96
C LEU A 161 -0.48 15.68 7.44
N PHE A 162 -1.44 16.15 6.66
CA PHE A 162 -2.86 15.84 6.82
C PHE A 162 -3.31 14.87 5.73
N LEU A 163 -3.77 13.68 6.10
CA LEU A 163 -4.27 12.68 5.17
C LEU A 163 -5.80 12.66 5.14
N LEU A 164 -6.37 12.98 3.98
CA LEU A 164 -7.80 12.85 3.72
C LEU A 164 -8.13 11.40 3.36
N CYS A 165 -8.62 10.66 4.35
CA CYS A 165 -9.12 9.29 4.21
C CYS A 165 -10.66 9.31 4.10
N LEU A 166 -11.16 10.09 3.14
CA LEU A 166 -12.58 10.36 2.94
C LEU A 166 -13.09 9.73 1.64
N PRO A 167 -14.41 9.45 1.56
CA PRO A 167 -15.06 9.19 0.28
C PRO A 167 -14.82 10.30 -0.73
N ASP A 168 -14.74 9.93 -2.01
CA ASP A 168 -14.40 10.83 -3.11
C ASP A 168 -15.36 12.01 -3.24
N ASP A 169 -16.65 11.78 -2.98
CA ASP A 169 -17.73 12.77 -3.00
C ASP A 169 -17.68 13.74 -1.81
N ALA A 170 -17.22 13.26 -0.65
CA ALA A 170 -17.14 14.05 0.58
C ALA A 170 -15.86 14.90 0.67
N ALA A 171 -14.76 14.45 0.07
CA ALA A 171 -13.45 15.06 0.24
C ALA A 171 -13.40 16.56 -0.14
N PRO A 172 -13.96 17.02 -1.28
CA PRO A 172 -13.88 18.43 -1.66
C PRO A 172 -14.60 19.37 -0.66
N ALA A 173 -15.80 19.00 -0.22
CA ALA A 173 -16.60 19.80 0.71
C ALA A 173 -15.93 19.90 2.09
N VAL A 174 -15.32 18.81 2.56
CA VAL A 174 -14.56 18.81 3.81
C VAL A 174 -13.28 19.64 3.65
N LEU A 175 -12.52 19.46 2.56
CA LEU A 175 -11.29 20.22 2.29
C LEU A 175 -11.54 21.74 2.32
N ALA A 176 -12.65 22.20 1.75
CA ALA A 176 -13.02 23.61 1.71
C ALA A 176 -13.25 24.22 3.12
N THR A 177 -13.63 23.41 4.11
CA THR A 177 -14.05 23.89 5.44
C THR A 177 -13.03 23.59 6.54
N LEU A 178 -12.00 22.78 6.27
CA LEU A 178 -10.99 22.41 7.26
C LEU A 178 -10.11 23.62 7.65
N PRO A 179 -9.87 23.82 8.97
CA PRO A 179 -9.07 24.93 9.48
C PRO A 179 -7.57 24.63 9.40
N LEU A 180 -7.09 24.33 8.19
CA LEU A 180 -5.70 23.97 7.92
C LEU A 180 -4.77 25.19 8.04
N PRO A 181 -3.58 25.04 8.64
CA PRO A 181 -2.56 26.09 8.63
C PRO A 181 -2.11 26.42 7.20
N ALA A 182 -1.77 27.69 6.95
CA ALA A 182 -1.13 28.09 5.69
C ALA A 182 0.18 27.30 5.48
N GLY A 183 0.38 26.80 4.28
CA GLY A 183 1.51 25.95 3.88
C GLY A 183 1.40 24.48 4.33
N ALA A 184 0.29 24.07 4.94
CA ALA A 184 0.08 22.68 5.33
C ALA A 184 0.19 21.72 4.12
N LEU A 185 0.88 20.59 4.30
CA LEU A 185 0.84 19.51 3.32
C LEU A 185 -0.40 18.65 3.58
N VAL A 186 -1.23 18.52 2.55
CA VAL A 186 -2.46 17.75 2.59
C VAL A 186 -2.45 16.76 1.42
N ALA A 187 -2.69 15.48 1.71
CA ALA A 187 -2.83 14.48 0.67
C ALA A 187 -4.10 13.64 0.84
N HIS A 188 -4.72 13.22 -0.25
CA HIS A 188 -5.87 12.31 -0.21
C HIS A 188 -5.50 10.87 -0.55
N THR A 189 -6.29 9.91 -0.10
CA THR A 189 -6.10 8.48 -0.38
C THR A 189 -7.02 7.94 -1.48
N SER A 190 -7.66 8.81 -2.27
CA SER A 190 -8.54 8.43 -3.37
C SER A 190 -7.79 8.00 -4.63
N GLY A 191 -8.33 6.98 -5.31
CA GLY A 191 -7.89 6.56 -6.64
C GLY A 191 -8.45 7.43 -7.78
N ALA A 192 -9.64 8.03 -7.61
CA ALA A 192 -10.32 8.75 -8.69
C ALA A 192 -10.23 10.28 -8.56
N LEU A 193 -10.12 10.81 -7.34
CA LEU A 193 -10.03 12.26 -7.11
C LEU A 193 -8.72 12.81 -7.70
N PRO A 194 -8.75 13.87 -8.51
CA PRO A 194 -7.54 14.44 -9.11
C PRO A 194 -6.80 15.36 -8.13
N LEU A 195 -5.49 15.52 -8.36
CA LEU A 195 -4.65 16.47 -7.60
C LEU A 195 -5.20 17.90 -7.65
N ALA A 196 -5.84 18.29 -8.76
CA ALA A 196 -6.46 19.60 -8.95
C ALA A 196 -7.55 19.95 -7.91
N VAL A 197 -8.02 19.00 -7.10
CA VAL A 197 -8.93 19.31 -5.97
C VAL A 197 -8.32 20.33 -5.00
N PHE A 198 -6.99 20.38 -4.90
CA PHE A 198 -6.29 21.33 -4.03
C PHE A 198 -6.21 22.76 -4.61
N ASP A 199 -6.55 22.97 -5.88
CA ASP A 199 -6.54 24.31 -6.52
C ASP A 199 -7.55 25.26 -5.84
N ALA A 200 -8.60 24.70 -5.21
CA ALA A 200 -9.56 25.46 -4.41
C ALA A 200 -8.99 26.03 -3.10
N ARG A 201 -7.76 25.62 -2.72
CA ARG A 201 -7.06 26.04 -1.50
C ARG A 201 -5.59 26.34 -1.83
N PRO A 202 -5.28 27.49 -2.47
CA PRO A 202 -3.91 27.84 -2.85
C PRO A 202 -3.00 28.13 -1.64
N ASP A 203 -3.58 28.26 -0.44
CA ASP A 203 -2.87 28.44 0.82
C ASP A 203 -2.24 27.16 1.35
N ILE A 204 -2.52 25.98 0.77
CA ILE A 204 -1.97 24.69 1.17
C ILE A 204 -1.16 24.02 0.06
N ARG A 205 -0.47 22.93 0.39
CA ARG A 205 0.32 22.13 -0.54
C ARG A 205 -0.36 20.77 -0.72
N GLY A 206 -0.71 20.43 -1.96
CA GLY A 206 -1.53 19.27 -2.29
C GLY A 206 -0.73 18.02 -2.68
N GLY A 207 -1.29 16.85 -2.38
CA GLY A 207 -0.74 15.57 -2.79
C GLY A 207 -1.73 14.41 -2.82
N VAL A 208 -1.24 13.27 -3.28
CA VAL A 208 -1.97 12.01 -3.36
C VAL A 208 -1.11 10.94 -2.70
N PHE A 209 -1.72 10.22 -1.78
CA PHE A 209 -1.12 9.08 -1.09
C PHE A 209 -2.08 7.90 -1.22
N TYR A 210 -2.15 7.30 -2.40
CA TYR A 210 -3.17 6.31 -2.74
C TYR A 210 -2.64 4.88 -2.57
N PRO A 211 -3.11 4.13 -1.55
CA PRO A 211 -2.81 2.72 -1.44
C PRO A 211 -3.73 1.88 -2.33
N LEU A 212 -3.17 1.23 -3.33
CA LEU A 212 -3.89 0.35 -4.25
C LEU A 212 -4.17 -1.01 -3.59
N GLN A 213 -5.24 -1.09 -2.79
CA GLN A 213 -5.65 -2.31 -2.09
C GLN A 213 -7.16 -2.28 -1.76
N THR A 214 -7.77 -3.45 -1.67
CA THR A 214 -9.11 -3.63 -1.08
C THR A 214 -9.01 -3.69 0.44
N PHE A 215 -9.59 -2.69 1.11
CA PHE A 215 -9.62 -2.62 2.56
C PHE A 215 -10.88 -3.29 3.11
N SER A 216 -10.72 -4.43 3.79
CA SER A 216 -11.83 -5.19 4.37
C SER A 216 -11.77 -5.21 5.91
N PRO A 217 -12.91 -5.08 6.61
CA PRO A 217 -12.94 -5.21 8.07
C PRO A 217 -12.36 -6.55 8.55
N GLY A 218 -11.58 -6.54 9.64
CA GLY A 218 -11.03 -7.75 10.27
C GLY A 218 -9.90 -8.44 9.50
N ARG A 219 -9.46 -7.91 8.35
CA ARG A 219 -8.29 -8.41 7.63
C ARG A 219 -7.06 -7.58 7.97
N THR A 220 -5.94 -8.25 8.24
CA THR A 220 -4.64 -7.59 8.35
C THR A 220 -4.06 -7.43 6.95
N ILE A 221 -3.48 -6.26 6.66
CA ILE A 221 -2.85 -5.97 5.38
C ILE A 221 -1.34 -6.08 5.54
N ASP A 222 -0.69 -6.85 4.65
CA ASP A 222 0.75 -6.79 4.49
C ASP A 222 1.14 -5.58 3.64
N TRP A 223 1.39 -4.45 4.32
CA TRP A 223 1.72 -3.18 3.69
C TRP A 223 2.99 -3.24 2.83
N ALA A 224 3.92 -4.16 3.11
CA ALA A 224 5.17 -4.30 2.35
C ALA A 224 4.91 -4.61 0.86
N THR A 225 3.76 -5.21 0.55
CA THR A 225 3.37 -5.63 -0.79
C THR A 225 2.36 -4.70 -1.48
N VAL A 226 1.75 -3.76 -0.73
CA VAL A 226 0.70 -2.86 -1.24
C VAL A 226 1.34 -1.76 -2.10
N PRO A 227 0.98 -1.62 -3.39
CA PRO A 227 1.45 -0.48 -4.18
C PRO A 227 0.92 0.83 -3.60
N LEU A 228 1.83 1.76 -3.31
CA LEU A 228 1.52 3.13 -2.91
C LEU A 228 1.75 4.07 -4.10
N CYS A 229 0.65 4.58 -4.65
CA CYS A 229 0.63 5.48 -5.79
C CYS A 229 0.65 6.94 -5.31
N LEU A 230 1.66 7.70 -5.75
CA LEU A 230 1.95 9.05 -5.27
C LEU A 230 1.85 10.10 -6.36
N GLU A 231 1.43 11.29 -5.98
CA GLU A 231 1.42 12.51 -6.79
C GLU A 231 1.51 13.72 -5.86
N ALA A 232 2.11 14.83 -6.28
CA ALA A 232 2.15 16.06 -5.49
C ALA A 232 2.26 17.29 -6.38
N THR A 233 1.89 18.46 -5.85
CA THR A 233 1.96 19.74 -6.60
C THR A 233 3.41 20.18 -6.87
N ASN A 234 4.38 19.68 -6.10
CA ASN A 234 5.80 19.98 -6.28
C ASN A 234 6.70 18.83 -5.85
N ALA A 235 7.95 18.85 -6.31
CA ALA A 235 8.92 17.78 -6.11
C ALA A 235 9.34 17.59 -4.63
N ALA A 236 9.36 18.67 -3.83
CA ALA A 236 9.73 18.57 -2.43
C ALA A 236 8.67 17.80 -1.63
N ASP A 237 7.39 18.07 -1.89
CA ASP A 237 6.28 17.34 -1.27
C ASP A 237 6.18 15.89 -1.75
N LEU A 238 6.44 15.66 -3.04
CA LEU A 238 6.55 14.30 -3.54
C LEU A 238 7.63 13.52 -2.78
N ALA A 239 8.80 14.10 -2.55
CA ALA A 239 9.88 13.46 -1.79
C ALA A 239 9.47 13.13 -0.34
N VAL A 240 8.70 14.01 0.32
CA VAL A 240 8.15 13.74 1.66
C VAL A 240 7.19 12.54 1.62
N LEU A 241 6.25 12.53 0.67
CA LEU A 241 5.29 11.43 0.52
C LEU A 241 5.98 10.12 0.13
N THR A 242 7.02 10.16 -0.72
CA THR A 242 7.84 9.01 -1.08
C THR A 242 8.60 8.46 0.12
N GLY A 243 9.21 9.34 0.93
CA GLY A 243 9.88 8.94 2.17
C GLY A 243 8.93 8.23 3.14
N LEU A 244 7.73 8.77 3.33
CA LEU A 244 6.66 8.13 4.10
C LEU A 244 6.22 6.79 3.49
N ALA A 245 6.01 6.73 2.17
CA ALA A 245 5.54 5.51 1.51
C ALA A 245 6.54 4.35 1.67
N HIS A 246 7.84 4.64 1.59
CA HIS A 246 8.90 3.64 1.77
C HIS A 246 9.00 3.08 3.19
N THR A 247 8.44 3.74 4.20
CA THR A 247 8.37 3.17 5.55
C THR A 247 7.27 2.11 5.68
N LEU A 248 6.31 2.10 4.75
CA LEU A 248 5.16 1.21 4.74
C LEU A 248 5.28 0.08 3.71
N SER A 249 5.77 0.39 2.51
CA SER A 249 5.73 -0.51 1.35
C SER A 249 7.05 -0.58 0.59
N GLY A 250 7.35 -1.78 0.07
CA GLY A 250 8.41 -2.00 -0.91
C GLY A 250 8.03 -1.59 -2.33
N LYS A 251 6.75 -1.23 -2.58
CA LYS A 251 6.22 -0.85 -3.89
C LYS A 251 5.68 0.59 -3.84
N VAL A 252 6.52 1.54 -4.23
CA VAL A 252 6.15 2.97 -4.32
C VAL A 252 6.25 3.40 -5.77
N VAL A 253 5.20 4.04 -6.30
CA VAL A 253 5.09 4.41 -7.71
C VAL A 253 4.53 5.81 -7.84
N ASN A 254 5.11 6.64 -8.71
CA ASN A 254 4.55 7.94 -9.05
C ASN A 254 3.51 7.75 -10.16
N VAL A 255 2.27 8.19 -9.90
CA VAL A 255 1.14 7.98 -10.82
C VAL A 255 0.37 9.28 -10.96
N ALA A 256 0.43 9.88 -12.15
CA ALA A 256 -0.30 11.11 -12.44
C ALA A 256 -1.82 10.88 -12.39
N SER A 257 -2.59 11.94 -12.14
CA SER A 257 -4.05 11.87 -12.01
C SER A 257 -4.75 11.20 -13.21
N GLY A 258 -4.26 11.42 -14.43
CA GLY A 258 -4.76 10.73 -15.63
C GLY A 258 -4.59 9.21 -15.53
N GLN A 259 -3.35 8.75 -15.30
CA GLN A 259 -3.00 7.34 -15.17
C GLN A 259 -3.69 6.67 -13.97
N ARG A 260 -3.85 7.40 -12.85
CA ARG A 260 -4.48 6.87 -11.64
C ARG A 260 -5.96 6.56 -11.87
N ARG A 261 -6.66 7.35 -12.69
CA ARG A 261 -8.05 7.06 -13.09
C ARG A 261 -8.15 5.78 -13.91
N GLU A 262 -7.26 5.59 -14.88
CA GLU A 262 -7.19 4.35 -15.67
C GLU A 262 -6.88 3.13 -14.78
N LEU A 263 -5.89 3.27 -13.89
CA LEU A 263 -5.54 2.27 -12.90
C LEU A 263 -6.73 1.92 -11.99
N HIS A 264 -7.51 2.92 -11.56
CA HIS A 264 -8.67 2.70 -10.72
C HIS A 264 -9.73 1.87 -11.44
N VAL A 265 -10.02 2.17 -12.71
CA VAL A 265 -10.93 1.35 -13.53
C VAL A 265 -10.42 -0.08 -13.65
N ALA A 266 -9.13 -0.27 -13.94
CA ALA A 266 -8.53 -1.60 -14.00
C ALA A 266 -8.66 -2.37 -12.67
N ALA A 267 -8.49 -1.69 -11.53
CA ALA A 267 -8.64 -2.27 -10.20
C ALA A 267 -10.09 -2.69 -9.90
N VAL A 268 -11.08 -1.92 -10.37
CA VAL A 268 -12.51 -2.27 -10.25
C VAL A 268 -12.80 -3.58 -11.00
N PHE A 269 -12.27 -3.75 -12.21
CA PHE A 269 -12.37 -5.01 -12.94
C PHE A 269 -11.68 -6.17 -12.21
N ALA A 270 -10.43 -5.97 -11.79
CA ALA A 270 -9.61 -7.02 -11.18
C ALA A 270 -10.06 -7.42 -9.76
N SER A 271 -10.85 -6.59 -9.08
CA SER A 271 -11.27 -6.84 -7.69
C SER A 271 -12.78 -6.79 -7.51
N ASN A 272 -13.41 -5.63 -7.71
CA ASN A 272 -14.83 -5.45 -7.36
C ASN A 272 -15.75 -6.32 -8.22
N PHE A 273 -15.54 -6.33 -9.54
CA PHE A 273 -16.33 -7.16 -10.44
C PHE A 273 -16.03 -8.63 -10.24
N THR A 274 -14.77 -9.03 -10.11
CA THR A 274 -14.41 -10.42 -9.76
C THR A 274 -15.12 -10.89 -8.50
N ASN A 275 -15.11 -10.11 -7.42
CA ASN A 275 -15.81 -10.45 -6.18
C ASN A 275 -17.34 -10.58 -6.40
N HIS A 276 -17.94 -9.70 -7.21
CA HIS A 276 -19.37 -9.80 -7.52
C HIS A 276 -19.70 -11.08 -8.29
N LEU A 277 -18.87 -11.47 -9.26
CA LEU A 277 -19.04 -12.73 -10.02
C LEU A 277 -18.92 -13.96 -9.10
N LEU A 278 -18.01 -13.93 -8.12
CA LEU A 278 -17.91 -14.96 -7.10
C LEU A 278 -19.17 -15.02 -6.22
N GLY A 279 -19.74 -13.86 -5.87
CA GLY A 279 -21.00 -13.79 -5.12
C GLY A 279 -22.20 -14.36 -5.89
N ILE A 280 -22.27 -14.14 -7.20
CA ILE A 280 -23.29 -14.77 -8.06
C ILE A 280 -23.09 -16.29 -8.08
N ALA A 281 -21.86 -16.77 -8.22
CA ALA A 281 -21.56 -18.20 -8.22
C ALA A 281 -21.95 -18.88 -6.90
N ASP A 282 -21.67 -18.23 -5.76
CA ASP A 282 -22.06 -18.70 -4.43
C ASP A 282 -23.59 -18.81 -4.27
N ALA A 283 -24.33 -17.80 -4.73
CA ALA A 283 -25.78 -17.81 -4.71
C ALA A 283 -26.38 -18.94 -5.57
N LEU A 284 -25.82 -19.18 -6.76
CA LEU A 284 -26.25 -20.28 -7.64
C LEU A 284 -25.98 -21.66 -7.02
N LEU A 285 -24.84 -21.84 -6.32
CA LEU A 285 -24.57 -23.08 -5.58
C LEU A 285 -25.58 -23.26 -4.44
N ALA A 286 -25.87 -22.21 -3.68
CA ALA A 286 -26.82 -22.26 -2.59
C ALA A 286 -28.23 -22.65 -3.07
N GLU A 287 -28.69 -22.10 -4.19
CA GLU A 287 -29.96 -22.48 -4.83
C GLU A 287 -29.98 -23.94 -5.30
N ALA A 288 -28.84 -24.46 -5.73
CA ALA A 288 -28.66 -25.86 -6.12
C ALA A 288 -28.43 -26.81 -4.93
N GLY A 289 -28.36 -26.30 -3.69
CA GLY A 289 -28.06 -27.09 -2.50
C GLY A 289 -26.62 -27.62 -2.44
N LEU A 290 -25.69 -26.94 -3.11
CA LEU A 290 -24.28 -27.31 -3.20
C LEU A 290 -23.40 -26.50 -2.21
N PRO A 291 -22.34 -27.11 -1.65
CA PRO A 291 -21.41 -26.40 -0.77
C PRO A 291 -20.62 -25.28 -1.48
N ALA A 292 -20.55 -24.11 -0.83
CA ALA A 292 -19.86 -22.92 -1.33
C ALA A 292 -18.35 -23.13 -1.61
N ASP A 293 -17.70 -23.98 -0.83
CA ASP A 293 -16.26 -24.24 -0.90
C ASP A 293 -15.84 -25.09 -2.11
N MET A 294 -16.80 -25.72 -2.80
CA MET A 294 -16.54 -26.52 -4.01
C MET A 294 -15.81 -25.73 -5.11
N LEU A 295 -16.05 -24.43 -5.23
CA LEU A 295 -15.43 -23.59 -6.25
C LEU A 295 -14.06 -23.04 -5.86
N ALA A 296 -13.66 -23.13 -4.58
CA ALA A 296 -12.43 -22.50 -4.10
C ALA A 296 -11.16 -22.96 -4.85
N PRO A 297 -10.96 -24.26 -5.18
CA PRO A 297 -9.81 -24.70 -5.97
C PRO A 297 -9.80 -24.10 -7.39
N LEU A 298 -10.97 -24.06 -8.05
CA LEU A 298 -11.11 -23.52 -9.41
C LEU A 298 -10.82 -22.02 -9.46
N VAL A 299 -11.31 -21.27 -8.48
CA VAL A 299 -11.08 -19.81 -8.38
C VAL A 299 -9.59 -19.52 -8.20
N ARG A 300 -8.90 -20.27 -7.32
CA ARG A 300 -7.45 -20.10 -7.10
C ARG A 300 -6.67 -20.37 -8.37
N GLU A 301 -6.91 -21.51 -9.02
CA GLU A 301 -6.24 -21.85 -10.29
C GLU A 301 -6.48 -20.79 -11.37
N THR A 302 -7.72 -20.28 -11.48
CA THR A 302 -8.06 -19.23 -12.45
C THR A 302 -7.24 -17.96 -12.22
N VAL A 303 -7.14 -17.52 -10.96
CA VAL A 303 -6.37 -16.32 -10.59
C VAL A 303 -4.87 -16.57 -10.76
N ASP A 304 -4.35 -17.69 -10.27
CA ASP A 304 -2.92 -18.02 -10.36
C ASP A 304 -2.46 -18.10 -11.82
N LYS A 305 -3.24 -18.76 -12.68
CA LYS A 305 -2.97 -18.84 -14.12
C LYS A 305 -2.99 -17.46 -14.80
N ALA A 306 -3.95 -16.60 -14.43
CA ALA A 306 -4.08 -15.24 -14.97
C ALA A 306 -2.99 -14.29 -14.46
N LEU A 307 -2.38 -14.56 -13.30
CA LEU A 307 -1.24 -13.79 -12.79
C LEU A 307 0.08 -14.23 -13.44
N GLN A 308 0.18 -15.48 -13.91
CA GLN A 308 1.38 -16.04 -14.52
C GLN A 308 1.41 -15.91 -16.05
N ASN A 309 0.27 -15.62 -16.69
CA ASN A 309 0.13 -15.56 -18.14
C ASN A 309 -0.78 -14.40 -18.56
N PRO A 310 -0.72 -13.91 -19.81
CA PRO A 310 -1.68 -12.93 -20.31
C PRO A 310 -3.13 -13.48 -20.20
N PRO A 311 -4.03 -12.88 -19.39
CA PRO A 311 -5.33 -13.49 -19.06
C PRO A 311 -6.18 -13.89 -20.27
N PHE A 312 -6.20 -13.05 -21.31
CA PHE A 312 -6.94 -13.34 -22.54
C PHE A 312 -6.41 -14.54 -23.31
N ALA A 313 -5.09 -14.80 -23.27
CA ALA A 313 -4.48 -15.95 -23.96
C ALA A 313 -4.73 -17.28 -23.25
N VAL A 314 -5.05 -17.25 -21.95
CA VAL A 314 -5.31 -18.46 -21.14
C VAL A 314 -6.79 -18.71 -20.86
N GLN A 315 -7.67 -17.94 -21.52
CA GLN A 315 -9.12 -18.05 -21.42
C GLN A 315 -9.60 -19.45 -21.85
N THR A 316 -10.52 -20.03 -21.07
CA THR A 316 -11.15 -21.33 -21.38
C THR A 316 -12.67 -21.23 -21.24
N GLY A 317 -13.38 -22.34 -21.47
CA GLY A 317 -14.82 -22.46 -21.25
C GLY A 317 -15.68 -22.45 -22.52
N PRO A 318 -17.01 -22.58 -22.38
CA PRO A 318 -17.93 -22.69 -23.52
C PRO A 318 -18.01 -21.41 -24.35
N ALA A 319 -17.78 -20.23 -23.75
CA ALA A 319 -17.82 -18.95 -24.46
C ALA A 319 -16.73 -18.87 -25.54
N VAL A 320 -15.46 -19.06 -25.19
CA VAL A 320 -14.33 -19.01 -26.15
C VAL A 320 -14.42 -20.12 -27.21
N ARG A 321 -14.91 -21.31 -26.84
CA ARG A 321 -15.15 -22.41 -27.79
C ARG A 321 -16.41 -22.26 -28.64
N ARG A 322 -17.23 -21.24 -28.37
CA ARG A 322 -18.53 -21.00 -29.02
C ARG A 322 -19.47 -22.22 -28.96
N ASP A 323 -19.50 -22.89 -27.81
CA ASP A 323 -20.38 -24.05 -27.58
C ASP A 323 -21.83 -23.63 -27.37
N ALA A 324 -22.55 -23.45 -28.49
CA ALA A 324 -23.93 -22.97 -28.49
C ALA A 324 -24.89 -23.80 -27.63
N SER A 325 -24.68 -25.12 -27.57
CA SER A 325 -25.55 -26.03 -26.81
C SER A 325 -25.43 -25.80 -25.30
N THR A 326 -24.19 -25.69 -24.81
CA THR A 326 -23.91 -25.40 -23.40
C THR A 326 -24.35 -23.98 -23.03
N LEU A 327 -24.05 -22.99 -23.88
CA LEU A 327 -24.45 -21.61 -23.64
C LEU A 327 -25.98 -21.47 -23.54
N ALA A 328 -26.74 -22.12 -24.42
CA ALA A 328 -28.20 -22.12 -24.37
C ALA A 328 -28.76 -22.87 -23.14
N ALA A 329 -28.07 -23.90 -22.65
CA ALA A 329 -28.44 -24.58 -21.41
C ALA A 329 -28.22 -23.67 -20.19
N HIS A 330 -27.07 -23.00 -20.09
CA HIS A 330 -26.79 -22.04 -19.01
C HIS A 330 -27.80 -20.89 -18.99
N GLN A 331 -28.13 -20.33 -20.16
CA GLN A 331 -29.14 -19.27 -20.29
C GLN A 331 -30.50 -19.70 -19.72
N ARG A 332 -30.92 -20.96 -19.95
CA ARG A 332 -32.18 -21.48 -19.38
C ARG A 332 -32.11 -21.65 -17.86
N LEU A 333 -30.97 -22.09 -17.32
CA LEU A 333 -30.78 -22.20 -15.87
C LEU A 333 -30.84 -20.83 -15.17
N LEU A 334 -30.41 -19.76 -15.86
CA LEU A 334 -30.45 -18.39 -15.35
C LEU A 334 -31.78 -17.67 -15.57
N ALA A 335 -32.81 -18.33 -16.13
CA ALA A 335 -34.08 -17.67 -16.47
C ALA A 335 -34.81 -17.06 -15.26
N ALA A 336 -34.60 -17.61 -14.06
CA ALA A 336 -35.14 -17.05 -12.82
C ALA A 336 -34.41 -15.77 -12.35
N HIS A 337 -33.26 -15.43 -12.97
CA HIS A 337 -32.40 -14.31 -12.60
C HIS A 337 -32.08 -13.41 -13.81
N PRO A 338 -33.05 -12.62 -14.32
CA PRO A 338 -32.87 -11.86 -15.56
C PRO A 338 -31.63 -10.95 -15.59
N GLY A 339 -31.27 -10.36 -14.44
CA GLY A 339 -30.05 -9.54 -14.32
C GLY A 339 -28.76 -10.35 -14.49
N TRP A 340 -28.67 -11.54 -13.88
CA TRP A 340 -27.51 -12.42 -14.02
C TRP A 340 -27.46 -13.08 -15.39
N GLN A 341 -28.63 -13.37 -15.97
CA GLN A 341 -28.77 -13.88 -17.32
C GLN A 341 -28.22 -12.89 -18.36
N ALA A 342 -28.58 -11.61 -18.24
CA ALA A 342 -28.06 -10.54 -19.09
C ALA A 342 -26.55 -10.34 -18.91
N LEU A 343 -26.07 -10.33 -17.66
CA LEU A 343 -24.64 -10.23 -17.38
C LEU A 343 -23.86 -11.41 -17.98
N TYR A 344 -24.37 -12.63 -17.85
CA TYR A 344 -23.77 -13.83 -18.45
C TYR A 344 -23.69 -13.73 -19.98
N ALA A 345 -24.73 -13.20 -20.63
CA ALA A 345 -24.72 -12.95 -22.07
C ALA A 345 -23.62 -11.95 -22.45
N HIS A 346 -23.57 -10.79 -21.78
CA HIS A 346 -22.58 -9.75 -22.07
C HIS A 346 -21.14 -10.23 -21.85
N LEU A 347 -20.88 -11.01 -20.79
CA LEU A 347 -19.55 -11.60 -20.56
C LEU A 347 -19.20 -12.64 -21.63
N THR A 348 -20.17 -13.46 -22.05
CA THR A 348 -19.98 -14.44 -23.14
C THR A 348 -19.61 -13.74 -24.44
N ASP A 349 -20.36 -12.70 -24.82
CA ASP A 349 -20.13 -11.91 -26.03
C ASP A 349 -18.75 -11.22 -25.97
N SER A 350 -18.42 -10.63 -24.81
CA SER A 350 -17.12 -9.99 -24.59
C SER A 350 -15.95 -10.98 -24.75
N ILE A 351 -16.06 -12.19 -24.18
CA ILE A 351 -15.04 -13.24 -24.34
C ILE A 351 -14.90 -13.65 -25.81
N GLN A 352 -16.02 -13.83 -26.52
CA GLN A 352 -16.00 -14.24 -27.93
C GLN A 352 -15.42 -13.16 -28.85
N ALA A 353 -15.73 -11.90 -28.59
CA ALA A 353 -15.17 -10.76 -29.31
C ALA A 353 -13.66 -10.64 -29.07
N GLN A 354 -13.22 -10.78 -27.81
CA GLN A 354 -11.80 -10.74 -27.46
C GLN A 354 -11.01 -11.89 -28.10
N ALA A 355 -11.57 -13.11 -28.11
CA ALA A 355 -10.95 -14.27 -28.73
C ALA A 355 -10.84 -14.11 -30.26
N ALA A 356 -11.84 -13.50 -30.91
CA ALA A 356 -11.80 -13.23 -32.35
C ALA A 356 -10.77 -12.15 -32.73
N ALA A 357 -10.38 -11.29 -31.78
CA ALA A 357 -9.43 -10.20 -32.01
C ALA A 357 -7.96 -10.61 -31.77
N GLN A 358 -7.69 -11.81 -31.23
CA GLN A 358 -6.34 -12.33 -31.09
C GLN A 358 -5.94 -13.08 -32.37
N PRO A 359 -4.89 -12.64 -33.11
CA PRO A 359 -4.37 -13.43 -34.22
C PRO A 359 -3.76 -14.74 -33.71
N ASP A 360 -3.91 -15.81 -34.50
CA ASP A 360 -3.37 -17.15 -34.23
C ASP A 360 -1.84 -17.16 -34.00
#